data_AF-A0A8T5HR31-F1
#
_entry.id   AF-A0A8T5HR31-F1
#
_cell.length_a   1.000
_cell.length_b   1.000
_cell.length_c   1.000
_cell.angle_alpha   90.00
_cell.angle_beta   90.00
_cell.angle_gamma   90.00
#
_symmetry.space_group_name_H-M   'P 1'
#
loop_
_entity.id
_entity.type
_entity.pdbx_description
1 polymer ?
#
loop_
_entity_poly.entity_id
_entity_poly.type
_entity_poly.pdbx_seq_one_letter_code
_entity_poly.pdbx_strand_id
1 'polypeptide(L)'
;MRNKRGQLFSAILVLITLLMCGLSIMVYSVQQERVQSSLVSPLVVLDVRDNLDIFEMREKELVLKSVESSGIDELAFKAALVSGFNDKMKDFIFSNLTRDGKEMKRGEFDEVSFLDNILYTVQEDSGDIILKRNEVGKSFELRALDLTEVNFPIDFAFNFSAEYLIKKVGSKFTVERI
;
A
#
# COMPACT_ATOMS: atom_id res chain seq x y z
N MET A 1 -46.83 51.39 -33.46
CA MET A 1 -46.72 50.52 -32.25
C MET A 1 -46.05 49.16 -32.50
N ARG A 2 -45.56 48.84 -33.72
CA ARG A 2 -44.98 47.54 -34.07
C ARG A 2 -43.53 47.33 -33.52
N ASN A 3 -42.71 48.38 -33.48
CA ASN A 3 -41.33 48.33 -32.95
C ASN A 3 -41.24 48.15 -31.41
N LYS A 4 -42.21 48.66 -30.65
CA LYS A 4 -42.20 48.52 -29.18
C LYS A 4 -42.45 47.07 -28.72
N ARG A 5 -43.22 46.30 -29.49
CA ARG A 5 -43.47 44.88 -29.21
C ARG A 5 -42.22 44.03 -29.47
N GLY A 6 -41.48 44.32 -30.55
CA GLY A 6 -40.23 43.62 -30.87
C GLY A 6 -39.11 43.83 -29.84
N GLN A 7 -38.96 45.07 -29.32
CA GLN A 7 -38.02 45.35 -28.23
C GLN A 7 -38.40 44.61 -26.93
N LEU A 8 -39.70 44.52 -26.62
CA LEU A 8 -40.18 43.78 -25.46
C LEU A 8 -39.93 42.27 -25.60
N PHE A 9 -40.16 41.70 -26.79
CA PHE A 9 -39.85 40.30 -27.08
C PHE A 9 -38.34 40.02 -27.01
N SER A 10 -37.49 40.91 -27.51
CA SER A 10 -36.04 40.77 -27.40
C SER A 10 -35.57 40.80 -25.95
N ALA A 11 -36.14 41.67 -25.11
CA ALA A 11 -35.81 41.75 -23.69
C ALA A 11 -36.26 40.48 -22.93
N ILE A 12 -37.45 39.96 -23.24
CA ILE A 12 -37.95 38.69 -22.65
C ILE A 12 -37.05 37.53 -23.06
N LEU A 13 -36.61 37.47 -24.32
CA LEU A 13 -35.77 36.39 -24.82
C LEU A 13 -34.40 36.38 -24.12
N VAL A 14 -33.79 37.56 -23.95
CA VAL A 14 -32.53 37.71 -23.18
C VAL A 14 -32.69 37.26 -21.73
N LEU A 15 -33.81 37.60 -21.09
CA LEU A 15 -34.11 37.21 -19.72
C LEU A 15 -34.28 35.69 -19.57
N ILE A 16 -34.94 35.05 -20.53
CA ILE A 16 -35.09 33.58 -20.56
C ILE A 16 -33.73 32.90 -20.75
N THR A 17 -32.87 33.40 -21.64
CA THR A 17 -31.52 32.85 -21.82
C THR A 17 -30.67 33.01 -20.56
N LEU A 18 -30.71 34.15 -19.88
CA LEU A 18 -30.02 34.35 -18.60
C LEU A 18 -30.53 33.39 -17.52
N LEU A 19 -31.84 33.15 -17.47
CA LEU A 19 -32.44 32.20 -16.54
C LEU A 19 -31.99 30.76 -16.83
N MET A 20 -31.93 30.35 -18.11
CA MET A 20 -31.42 29.03 -18.49
C MET A 20 -29.92 28.88 -18.16
N CYS A 21 -29.11 29.91 -18.43
CA CYS A 21 -27.70 29.92 -18.02
C CYS A 21 -27.55 29.81 -16.50
N GLY A 22 -28.32 30.58 -15.73
CA GLY A 22 -28.32 30.51 -14.27
C GLY A 22 -28.69 29.13 -13.73
N LEU A 23 -29.72 28.51 -14.29
CA LEU A 23 -30.11 27.13 -13.93
C LEU A 23 -28.99 26.13 -14.27
N SER A 24 -28.32 26.27 -15.41
CA SER A 24 -27.21 25.38 -15.77
C SER A 24 -26.02 25.50 -14.81
N ILE A 25 -25.69 26.72 -14.38
CA ILE A 25 -24.64 26.96 -13.39
C ILE A 25 -25.03 26.39 -12.03
N MET A 26 -26.29 26.55 -11.62
CA MET A 26 -26.78 26.00 -10.36
C MET A 26 -26.73 24.47 -10.34
N VAL A 27 -27.19 23.82 -11.41
CA VAL A 27 -27.09 22.36 -11.56
C VAL A 27 -25.64 21.91 -11.57
N TYR A 28 -24.77 22.62 -12.29
CA TYR A 28 -23.34 22.32 -12.33
C TYR A 28 -22.68 22.45 -10.94
N SER A 29 -23.02 23.49 -10.18
CA SER A 29 -22.50 23.70 -8.82
C SER A 29 -22.92 22.57 -7.87
N VAL A 30 -24.20 22.17 -7.92
CA VAL A 30 -24.72 21.06 -7.11
C VAL A 30 -24.11 19.71 -7.53
N GLN A 31 -23.79 19.54 -8.82
CA GLN A 31 -23.12 18.35 -9.32
C GLN A 31 -21.64 18.31 -8.93
N GLN A 32 -20.92 19.44 -8.99
CA GLN A 32 -19.50 19.49 -8.61
C GLN A 32 -19.29 19.07 -7.15
N GLU A 33 -20.16 19.51 -6.24
CA GLU A 33 -20.11 19.11 -4.83
C GLU A 33 -20.30 17.60 -4.64
N ARG A 34 -21.09 16.94 -5.50
CA ARG A 34 -21.41 15.49 -5.41
C ARG A 34 -20.49 14.59 -6.22
N VAL A 35 -19.72 15.12 -7.18
CA VAL A 35 -18.80 14.33 -8.02
C VAL A 35 -17.43 14.20 -7.37
N GLN A 36 -17.03 15.15 -6.52
CA GLN A 36 -15.77 15.06 -5.79
C GLN A 36 -15.78 13.97 -4.70
N SER A 37 -16.95 13.55 -4.23
CA SER A 37 -17.08 12.56 -3.15
C SER A 37 -16.99 11.10 -3.59
N SER A 38 -17.04 10.81 -4.89
CA SER A 38 -16.84 9.44 -5.38
C SER A 38 -15.36 9.09 -5.60
N LEU A 39 -14.44 10.03 -5.36
CA LEU A 39 -13.01 9.82 -5.57
C LEU A 39 -12.39 9.14 -4.33
N VAL A 40 -12.05 7.88 -4.49
CA VAL A 40 -11.28 7.11 -3.51
C VAL A 40 -9.89 7.76 -3.34
N SER A 41 -9.53 8.07 -2.09
CA SER A 41 -8.25 8.75 -1.79
C SER A 41 -7.06 7.83 -2.05
N PRO A 42 -6.03 8.27 -2.81
CA PRO A 42 -4.82 7.50 -3.02
C PRO A 42 -3.91 7.45 -1.78
N LEU A 43 -4.23 8.21 -0.73
CA LEU A 43 -3.40 8.35 0.47
C LEU A 43 -3.09 7.01 1.13
N VAL A 44 -4.08 6.11 1.22
CA VAL A 44 -3.88 4.78 1.82
C VAL A 44 -2.89 3.92 1.02
N VAL A 45 -2.87 4.07 -0.31
CA VAL A 45 -1.91 3.36 -1.18
C VAL A 45 -0.49 3.91 -0.98
N LEU A 46 -0.38 5.24 -0.85
CA LEU A 46 0.90 5.89 -0.56
C LEU A 46 1.43 5.51 0.81
N ASP A 47 0.57 5.49 1.84
CA ASP A 47 0.94 5.07 3.19
C ASP A 47 1.49 3.64 3.20
N VAL A 48 0.87 2.73 2.45
CA VAL A 48 1.33 1.35 2.33
C VAL A 48 2.70 1.26 1.67
N ARG A 49 2.95 2.08 0.64
CA ARG A 49 4.25 2.16 -0.02
C ARG A 49 5.32 2.71 0.91
N ASP A 50 5.03 3.79 1.62
CA ASP A 50 5.96 4.39 2.58
C ASP A 50 6.26 3.41 3.73
N ASN A 51 5.25 2.67 4.20
CA ASN A 51 5.44 1.62 5.20
C ASN A 51 6.27 0.43 4.68
N LEU A 52 6.16 0.08 3.40
CA LEU A 52 7.01 -0.94 2.77
C LEU A 52 8.47 -0.50 2.77
N ASP A 53 8.75 0.74 2.37
CA ASP A 53 10.12 1.28 2.36
C ASP A 53 10.71 1.31 3.78
N ILE A 54 9.92 1.72 4.78
CA ILE A 54 10.31 1.66 6.20
C ILE A 54 10.58 0.22 6.65
N PHE A 55 9.74 -0.73 6.23
CA PHE A 55 9.91 -2.14 6.55
C PHE A 55 11.21 -2.70 5.95
N GLU A 56 11.50 -2.43 4.68
CA GLU A 56 12.71 -2.90 4.01
C GLU A 56 13.98 -2.32 4.64
N MET A 57 13.97 -1.04 5.06
CA MET A 57 15.10 -0.47 5.81
C MET A 57 15.34 -1.19 7.14
N ARG A 58 14.28 -1.48 7.90
CA ARG A 58 14.38 -2.18 9.19
C ARG A 58 14.77 -3.64 9.03
N GLU A 59 14.27 -4.29 7.99
CA GLU A 59 14.63 -5.66 7.65
C GLU A 59 16.12 -5.75 7.31
N LYS A 60 16.65 -4.85 6.48
CA LYS A 60 18.08 -4.83 6.18
C LYS A 60 18.94 -4.66 7.44
N GLU A 61 18.53 -3.77 8.35
CA GLU A 61 19.21 -3.58 9.64
C GLU A 61 19.15 -4.85 10.50
N LEU A 62 17.99 -5.51 10.53
CA LEU A 62 17.79 -6.76 11.26
C LEU A 62 18.69 -7.87 10.69
N VAL A 63 18.70 -8.06 9.37
CA VAL A 63 19.55 -9.03 8.68
C VAL A 63 21.02 -8.82 9.03
N LEU A 64 21.50 -7.58 9.01
CA LEU A 64 22.87 -7.26 9.36
C LEU A 64 23.19 -7.62 10.82
N LYS A 65 22.32 -7.27 11.77
CA LYS A 65 22.49 -7.63 13.20
C LYS A 65 22.45 -9.15 13.42
N SER A 66 21.57 -9.85 12.71
CA SER A 66 21.45 -11.30 12.78
C SER A 66 22.73 -11.98 12.29
N VAL A 67 23.33 -11.53 11.17
CA VAL A 67 24.61 -12.09 10.71
C VAL A 67 25.78 -11.70 11.61
N GLU A 68 25.80 -10.48 12.15
CA GLU A 68 26.87 -10.08 13.09
C GLU A 68 26.87 -10.91 14.37
N SER A 69 25.71 -11.37 14.83
CA SER A 69 25.57 -12.17 16.04
C SER A 69 25.77 -13.67 15.82
N SER A 70 25.33 -14.20 14.67
CA SER A 70 25.31 -15.64 14.38
C SER A 70 26.41 -16.12 13.43
N GLY A 71 27.01 -15.21 12.66
CA GLY A 71 27.92 -15.53 11.57
C GLY A 71 27.20 -15.97 10.29
N ILE A 72 27.86 -16.84 9.53
CA ILE A 72 27.37 -17.38 8.23
C ILE A 72 26.70 -18.75 8.41
N ASP A 73 26.41 -19.16 9.65
CA ASP A 73 25.71 -20.40 9.92
C ASP A 73 24.20 -20.24 9.63
N GLU A 74 23.67 -21.01 8.68
CA GLU A 74 22.28 -20.91 8.22
C GLU A 74 21.27 -20.98 9.37
N LEU A 75 21.41 -21.97 10.25
CA LEU A 75 20.44 -22.23 11.32
C LEU A 75 20.50 -21.16 12.41
N ALA A 76 21.71 -20.78 12.84
CA ALA A 76 21.90 -19.74 13.84
C ALA A 76 21.46 -18.38 13.31
N PHE A 77 21.75 -18.07 12.04
CA PHE A 77 21.29 -16.86 11.38
C PHE A 77 19.77 -16.78 11.32
N LYS A 78 19.13 -17.85 10.87
CA LYS A 78 17.68 -17.90 10.75
C LYS A 78 16.99 -17.75 12.12
N ALA A 79 17.50 -18.40 13.15
CA ALA A 79 17.00 -18.24 14.52
C ALA A 79 17.19 -16.79 15.04
N ALA A 80 18.34 -16.18 14.77
CA ALA A 80 18.63 -14.79 15.13
C ALA A 80 17.75 -13.79 14.36
N LEU A 81 17.42 -14.10 13.10
CA LEU A 81 16.54 -13.29 12.25
C LEU A 81 15.11 -13.32 12.80
N VAL A 82 14.55 -14.52 13.00
CA VAL A 82 13.17 -14.70 13.47
C VAL A 82 12.95 -14.11 14.86
N SER A 83 13.92 -14.27 15.76
CA SER A 83 13.84 -13.72 17.13
C SER A 83 13.99 -12.19 17.20
N GLY A 84 14.64 -11.57 16.21
CA GLY A 84 14.84 -10.13 16.17
C GLY A 84 13.68 -9.30 15.59
N PHE A 85 12.60 -9.95 15.11
CA PHE A 85 11.41 -9.24 14.64
C PHE A 85 10.70 -8.49 15.78
N ASN A 86 10.61 -7.17 15.65
CA ASN A 86 9.81 -6.33 16.54
C ASN A 86 8.33 -6.30 16.12
N ASP A 87 7.48 -5.83 17.04
CA ASP A 87 6.03 -5.77 16.82
C ASP A 87 5.65 -4.92 15.61
N LYS A 88 6.34 -3.80 15.36
CA LYS A 88 6.05 -2.94 14.20
C LYS A 88 6.29 -3.64 12.86
N MET A 89 7.33 -4.47 12.77
CA MET A 89 7.62 -5.25 11.57
C MET A 89 6.60 -6.38 11.40
N LYS A 90 6.22 -7.04 12.50
CA LYS A 90 5.16 -8.06 12.50
C LYS A 90 3.81 -7.48 12.12
N ASP A 91 3.44 -6.33 12.66
CA ASP A 91 2.21 -5.62 12.34
C ASP A 91 2.18 -5.24 10.87
N PHE A 92 3.31 -4.76 10.32
CA PHE A 92 3.41 -4.55 8.88
C PHE A 92 3.20 -5.87 8.14
N ILE A 93 3.94 -6.95 8.42
CA ILE A 93 3.81 -8.22 7.67
C ILE A 93 2.39 -8.81 7.76
N PHE A 94 1.82 -8.91 8.95
CA PHE A 94 0.58 -9.66 9.20
C PHE A 94 -0.70 -8.85 9.02
N SER A 95 -0.63 -7.52 8.89
CA SER A 95 -1.80 -6.71 8.55
C SER A 95 -2.24 -6.97 7.11
N ASN A 96 -3.54 -7.24 6.91
CA ASN A 96 -4.14 -7.43 5.59
C ASN A 96 -3.41 -8.48 4.71
N LEU A 97 -2.74 -9.45 5.34
CA LEU A 97 -1.85 -10.41 4.67
C LEU A 97 -2.63 -11.29 3.70
N THR A 98 -2.11 -11.43 2.49
CA THR A 98 -2.60 -12.40 1.51
C THR A 98 -1.50 -13.33 1.05
N ARG A 99 -1.87 -14.57 0.76
CA ARG A 99 -1.00 -15.57 0.16
C ARG A 99 -1.80 -16.38 -0.84
N ASP A 100 -1.26 -16.57 -2.04
CA ASP A 100 -1.93 -17.30 -3.13
C ASP A 100 -3.35 -16.80 -3.39
N GLY A 101 -3.56 -15.48 -3.26
CA GLY A 101 -4.86 -14.81 -3.43
C GLY A 101 -5.85 -15.00 -2.28
N LYS A 102 -5.47 -15.63 -1.17
CA LYS A 102 -6.32 -15.82 0.01
C LYS A 102 -5.86 -14.93 1.16
N GLU A 103 -6.82 -14.29 1.82
CA GLU A 103 -6.58 -13.56 3.06
C GLU A 103 -6.18 -14.53 4.17
N MET A 104 -5.13 -14.17 4.90
CA MET A 104 -4.67 -14.89 6.08
C MET A 104 -4.86 -14.00 7.30
N LYS A 105 -5.75 -14.40 8.21
CA LYS A 105 -6.02 -13.58 9.40
C LYS A 105 -5.02 -13.89 10.50
N ARG A 106 -4.56 -12.83 11.16
CA ARG A 106 -3.68 -12.94 12.32
C ARG A 106 -4.37 -13.76 13.42
N GLY A 107 -3.68 -14.77 13.93
CA GLY A 107 -4.20 -15.71 14.92
C GLY A 107 -4.72 -17.04 14.35
N GLU A 108 -4.88 -17.16 13.03
CA GLU A 108 -5.23 -18.45 12.38
C GLU A 108 -4.01 -19.32 12.08
N PHE A 109 -2.80 -18.80 12.29
CA PHE A 109 -1.53 -19.47 12.05
C PHE A 109 -0.49 -19.06 13.08
N ASP A 110 0.54 -19.89 13.26
CA ASP A 110 1.68 -19.54 14.10
C ASP A 110 2.60 -18.55 13.36
N GLU A 111 2.67 -17.33 13.89
CA GLU A 111 3.47 -16.23 13.32
C GLU A 111 4.95 -16.60 13.21
N VAL A 112 5.49 -17.33 14.19
CA VAL A 112 6.90 -17.71 14.22
C VAL A 112 7.19 -18.71 13.11
N SER A 113 6.40 -19.77 13.02
CA SER A 113 6.51 -20.75 11.94
C SER A 113 6.28 -20.12 10.56
N PHE A 114 5.43 -19.10 10.46
CA PHE A 114 5.23 -18.37 9.21
C PHE A 114 6.49 -17.61 8.79
N LEU A 115 7.10 -16.84 9.70
CA LEU A 115 8.34 -16.13 9.39
C LEU A 115 9.45 -17.11 9.00
N ASP A 116 9.59 -18.20 9.76
CA ASP A 116 10.66 -19.17 9.60
C ASP A 116 10.51 -20.05 8.35
N ASN A 117 9.32 -20.60 8.09
CA ASN A 117 9.15 -21.63 7.06
C ASN A 117 8.46 -21.14 5.79
N ILE A 118 7.76 -19.99 5.86
CA ILE A 118 6.98 -19.47 4.75
C ILE A 118 7.60 -18.21 4.19
N LEU A 119 7.86 -17.21 5.04
CA LEU A 119 8.31 -15.90 4.57
C LEU A 119 9.78 -15.89 4.20
N TYR A 120 10.66 -16.45 5.04
CA TYR A 120 12.10 -16.42 4.80
C TYR A 120 12.64 -17.81 4.42
N THR A 121 13.46 -17.82 3.38
CA THR A 121 14.27 -18.97 2.98
C THR A 121 15.73 -18.54 3.02
N VAL A 122 16.56 -19.31 3.69
CA VAL A 122 18.00 -19.07 3.78
C VAL A 122 18.70 -20.17 3.01
N GLN A 123 19.72 -19.81 2.24
CA GLN A 123 20.59 -20.76 1.55
C GLN A 123 22.04 -20.34 1.77
N GLU A 124 22.89 -21.27 2.18
CA GLU A 124 24.33 -21.06 2.22
C GLU A 124 24.93 -21.46 0.86
N ASP A 125 25.68 -20.54 0.23
CA ASP A 125 26.43 -20.83 -1.00
C ASP A 125 27.88 -20.38 -0.83
N SER A 126 28.80 -21.34 -0.80
CA SER A 126 30.24 -21.11 -0.92
C SER A 126 30.83 -20.08 0.05
N GLY A 127 30.25 -19.95 1.26
CA GLY A 127 30.68 -19.00 2.30
C GLY A 127 29.94 -17.66 2.31
N ASP A 128 28.92 -17.50 1.46
CA ASP A 128 27.95 -16.41 1.50
C ASP A 128 26.56 -16.96 1.92
N ILE A 129 25.71 -16.10 2.48
CA ILE A 129 24.28 -16.42 2.73
C ILE A 129 23.42 -15.69 1.72
N ILE A 130 22.50 -16.42 1.09
CA ILE A 130 21.39 -15.88 0.33
C ILE A 130 20.13 -15.96 1.21
N LEU A 131 19.59 -14.80 1.56
CA LEU A 131 18.32 -14.67 2.25
C LEU A 131 17.25 -14.24 1.26
N LYS A 132 16.24 -15.08 1.07
CA LYS A 132 15.08 -14.78 0.25
C LYS A 132 13.85 -14.55 1.11
N ARG A 133 13.20 -13.41 0.94
CA ARG A 133 11.83 -13.15 1.37
C ARG A 133 10.88 -13.56 0.25
N ASN A 134 10.14 -14.64 0.47
CA ASN A 134 9.14 -15.15 -0.45
C ASN A 134 8.02 -14.13 -0.69
N GLU A 135 7.39 -14.24 -1.87
CA GLU A 135 6.32 -13.35 -2.28
C GLU A 135 5.09 -13.53 -1.37
N VAL A 136 4.71 -12.44 -0.72
CA VAL A 136 3.46 -12.33 0.05
C VAL A 136 2.76 -11.05 -0.36
N GLY A 137 1.44 -11.03 -0.21
CA GLY A 137 0.61 -9.90 -0.58
C GLY A 137 -0.01 -9.18 0.60
N LYS A 138 -0.55 -8.00 0.31
CA LYS A 138 -1.63 -7.43 1.11
C LYS A 138 -2.82 -7.10 0.25
N SER A 139 -4.01 -7.26 0.81
CA SER A 139 -5.26 -6.85 0.18
C SER A 139 -6.12 -6.06 1.15
N PHE A 140 -6.59 -4.90 0.72
CA PHE A 140 -7.49 -4.07 1.52
C PHE A 140 -8.46 -3.30 0.64
N GLU A 141 -9.63 -3.02 1.19
CA GLU A 141 -10.66 -2.26 0.52
C GLU A 141 -10.43 -0.76 0.73
N LEU A 142 -10.38 -0.02 -0.37
CA LEU A 142 -10.42 1.43 -0.34
C LEU A 142 -11.86 1.90 -0.45
N ARG A 143 -12.31 2.67 0.54
CA ARG A 143 -13.66 3.24 0.61
C ARG A 143 -13.59 4.76 0.66
N ALA A 144 -14.62 5.43 0.14
CA ALA A 144 -14.80 6.87 0.34
C ALA A 144 -14.81 7.21 1.84
N LEU A 145 -14.22 8.35 2.20
CA LEU A 145 -14.14 8.83 3.60
C LEU A 145 -15.53 9.09 4.18
N ASP A 146 -16.49 9.53 3.34
CA ASP A 146 -17.89 9.66 3.70
C ASP A 146 -18.70 8.48 3.15
N LEU A 147 -19.19 7.63 4.05
CA LEU A 147 -19.99 6.45 3.72
C LEU A 147 -21.44 6.81 3.32
N THR A 148 -21.86 8.06 3.50
CA THR A 148 -23.22 8.52 3.17
C THR A 148 -23.38 8.92 1.70
N GLU A 149 -22.28 9.01 0.96
CA GLU A 149 -22.25 9.32 -0.47
C GLU A 149 -22.07 8.06 -1.33
N VAL A 150 -22.25 8.18 -2.64
CA VAL A 150 -22.13 7.05 -3.58
C VAL A 150 -20.69 6.53 -3.55
N ASN A 151 -20.49 5.40 -2.87
CA ASN A 151 -19.18 4.78 -2.67
C ASN A 151 -19.00 3.59 -3.62
N PHE A 152 -17.95 3.61 -4.42
CA PHE A 152 -17.49 2.48 -5.21
C PHE A 152 -16.22 1.94 -4.56
N PRO A 153 -16.31 0.89 -3.72
CA PRO A 153 -15.14 0.32 -3.08
C PRO A 153 -14.19 -0.23 -4.15
N ILE A 154 -12.90 0.04 -3.97
CA ILE A 154 -11.84 -0.48 -4.82
C ILE A 154 -11.01 -1.45 -4.00
N ASP A 155 -10.96 -2.70 -4.43
CA ASP A 155 -10.05 -3.68 -3.85
C ASP A 155 -8.64 -3.39 -4.33
N PHE A 156 -7.74 -3.07 -3.40
CA PHE A 156 -6.34 -2.90 -3.68
C PHE A 156 -5.57 -4.12 -3.20
N ALA A 157 -4.78 -4.71 -4.09
CA ALA A 157 -3.84 -5.77 -3.76
C ALA A 157 -2.44 -5.39 -4.20
N PHE A 158 -1.44 -5.66 -3.36
CA PHE A 158 -0.03 -5.54 -3.72
C PHE A 158 0.76 -6.73 -3.20
N ASN A 159 1.76 -7.17 -3.96
CA ASN A 159 2.69 -8.20 -3.56
C ASN A 159 4.08 -7.62 -3.35
N PHE A 160 4.84 -8.20 -2.42
CA PHE A 160 6.21 -7.80 -2.15
C PHE A 160 7.09 -9.01 -1.84
N SER A 161 8.33 -8.93 -2.32
CA SER A 161 9.38 -9.93 -2.14
C SER A 161 10.74 -9.23 -2.12
N ALA A 162 11.76 -9.91 -1.62
CA ALA A 162 13.13 -9.40 -1.66
C ALA A 162 14.12 -10.56 -1.61
N GLU A 163 15.30 -10.33 -2.15
CA GLU A 163 16.41 -11.26 -2.06
C GLU A 163 17.67 -10.50 -1.68
N TYR A 164 18.41 -11.04 -0.72
CA TYR A 164 19.58 -10.43 -0.13
C TYR A 164 20.75 -11.39 -0.21
N LEU A 165 21.87 -10.87 -0.69
CA LEU A 165 23.15 -11.54 -0.67
C LEU A 165 24.00 -10.97 0.48
N ILE A 166 24.41 -11.86 1.37
CA ILE A 166 25.17 -11.51 2.56
C ILE A 166 26.58 -12.08 2.41
N LYS A 167 27.55 -11.18 2.33
CA LYS A 167 28.96 -11.53 2.14
C LYS A 167 29.80 -11.13 3.32
N LYS A 168 30.89 -11.86 3.55
CA LYS A 168 31.93 -11.47 4.50
C LYS A 168 33.09 -10.79 3.77
N VAL A 169 33.24 -9.49 4.00
CA VAL A 169 34.35 -8.69 3.46
C VAL A 169 35.31 -8.38 4.61
N GLY A 170 36.35 -9.20 4.73
CA GLY A 170 37.33 -9.10 5.81
C GLY A 170 36.73 -9.45 7.17
N SER A 171 36.65 -8.47 8.08
CA SER A 171 36.05 -8.60 9.41
C SER A 171 34.60 -8.12 9.52
N LYS A 172 34.02 -7.62 8.42
CA LYS A 172 32.66 -7.07 8.38
C LYS A 172 31.76 -7.85 7.43
N PHE A 173 30.46 -7.79 7.69
CA PHE A 173 29.43 -8.33 6.81
C PHE A 173 28.80 -7.21 5.97
N THR A 174 28.48 -7.53 4.72
CA THR A 174 27.80 -6.62 3.79
C THR A 174 26.52 -7.28 3.30
N VAL A 175 25.42 -6.53 3.32
CA VAL A 175 24.10 -6.98 2.85
C VAL A 175 23.74 -6.20 1.59
N GLU A 176 23.67 -6.89 0.47
CA GLU A 176 23.31 -6.35 -0.85
C GLU A 176 21.98 -6.95 -1.30
N ARG A 177 21.09 -6.12 -1.88
CA ARG A 177 19.85 -6.63 -2.50
C ARG A 177 20.17 -7.05 -3.93
N ILE A 178 19.69 -8.22 -4.34
CA ILE A 178 19.87 -8.78 -5.69
C ILE A 178 18.55 -8.90 -6.44
#